data_AF-H5SSR0-F1
#
_entry.id   AF-H5SSR0-F1
#
_cell.length_a   1.000
_cell.length_b   1.000
_cell.length_c   1.000
_cell.angle_alpha   90.00
_cell.angle_beta   90.00
_cell.angle_gamma   90.00
#
_symmetry.space_group_name_H-M   'P 1'
#
loop_
_entity.id
_entity.type
_entity.pdbx_description
1 polymer ?
#
loop_
_entity_poly.entity_id
_entity_poly.type
_entity_poly.pdbx_seq_one_letter_code
_entity_poly.pdbx_strand_id
1 'polypeptide(L)'
;MTLRVQLCGEFRVWRGRKELTPTLARLGKPKTLLKIFITHPGRIFSPDELIELLWPEAPADTSATNLRKRISELRRALEPHLSRGSQSHYILTRSGGYCFNPHAPCTTDVQEFLRLWEEGQRFESAGQFGQAICAYERALALAQGEFLAEDRYEEWTLALRERWHEMVLKTLSRLAECYAHLREYQRALDQCRKMLELAPTREEIYRQKMLYHYLAGEESEAVHTYQTCVETLKRALDLQPSPETLALYEQIIQREVSAPLPPALHNLPQELTSFIGRAREISQIKQLLFSARLVTLTGPGGCGKTRLARKVASELLRDYPDGVWLIELAAIADPKACAGADRRFPGAARNRPSSGSGPALPAPQEKKYAARAGQL
;
A
#
# COMPACT_ATOMS: atom_id res chain seq x y z
N MET A 1 -25.91 13.60 8.77
CA MET A 1 -25.44 12.83 9.94
C MET A 1 -24.27 11.95 9.50
N THR A 2 -23.23 11.79 10.33
CA THR A 2 -22.05 10.99 9.97
C THR A 2 -22.31 9.50 10.11
N LEU A 3 -21.90 8.72 9.12
CA LEU A 3 -21.81 7.26 9.22
C LEU A 3 -20.42 6.88 9.76
N ARG A 4 -20.39 5.93 10.69
CA ARG A 4 -19.17 5.23 11.10
C ARG A 4 -19.32 3.77 10.74
N VAL A 5 -18.30 3.17 10.13
CA VAL A 5 -18.36 1.80 9.65
C VAL A 5 -17.12 1.05 10.13
N GLN A 6 -17.32 -0.13 10.69
CA GLN A 6 -16.26 -1.07 11.03
C GLN A 6 -16.26 -2.19 9.99
N LEU A 7 -15.11 -2.37 9.34
CA LEU A 7 -14.85 -3.38 8.31
C LEU A 7 -13.92 -4.49 8.83
N CYS A 8 -13.11 -4.22 9.85
CA CYS A 8 -12.22 -5.18 10.49
C CYS A 8 -12.92 -5.88 11.66
N GLY A 9 -12.93 -7.21 11.62
CA GLY A 9 -13.71 -8.04 12.53
C GLY A 9 -15.18 -8.09 12.12
N GLU A 10 -16.08 -7.93 13.09
CA GLU A 10 -17.53 -7.92 12.82
C GLU A 10 -17.94 -6.64 12.06
N PHE A 11 -18.71 -6.81 10.98
CA PHE A 11 -19.16 -5.66 10.19
C PHE A 11 -20.23 -4.88 10.96
N ARG A 12 -19.91 -3.65 11.36
CA ARG A 12 -20.81 -2.79 12.14
C ARG A 12 -20.97 -1.41 11.51
N VAL A 13 -22.17 -0.85 11.65
CA VAL A 13 -22.50 0.47 11.07
C VAL A 13 -23.23 1.30 12.10
N TRP A 14 -22.77 2.53 12.31
CA TRP A 14 -23.43 3.53 13.15
C TRP A 14 -23.80 4.76 12.34
N ARG A 15 -24.92 5.38 12.71
CA ARG A 15 -25.34 6.70 12.23
C ARG A 15 -25.48 7.63 13.43
N GLY A 16 -24.52 8.55 13.57
CA GLY A 16 -24.32 9.25 14.84
C GLY A 16 -24.05 8.24 15.96
N ARG A 17 -24.83 8.29 17.03
CA ARG A 17 -24.73 7.34 18.16
C ARG A 17 -25.54 6.05 17.97
N LYS A 18 -26.44 5.99 16.99
CA LYS A 18 -27.34 4.84 16.80
C LYS A 18 -26.65 3.78 15.96
N GLU A 19 -26.57 2.56 16.49
CA GLU A 19 -26.12 1.41 15.71
C GLU A 19 -27.22 0.93 14.75
N LEU A 20 -26.86 0.75 13.49
CA LEU A 20 -27.72 0.26 12.41
C LEU A 20 -27.48 -1.23 12.12
N THR A 21 -26.43 -1.85 12.67
CA THR A 21 -26.06 -3.25 12.43
C THR A 21 -27.22 -4.23 12.59
N PRO A 22 -28.06 -4.18 13.64
CA PRO A 22 -29.20 -5.11 13.78
C PRO A 22 -30.24 -4.96 12.68
N THR A 23 -30.41 -3.75 12.15
CA THR A 23 -31.32 -3.48 11.03
C THR A 23 -30.73 -4.03 9.74
N LEU A 24 -29.43 -3.80 9.50
CA LEU A 24 -28.71 -4.26 8.31
C LEU A 24 -28.50 -5.78 8.28
N ALA A 25 -28.31 -6.43 9.43
CA ALA A 25 -28.10 -7.87 9.55
C ALA A 25 -29.26 -8.68 8.95
N ARG A 26 -30.48 -8.16 9.04
CA ARG A 26 -31.69 -8.80 8.47
C ARG A 26 -31.83 -8.63 6.96
N LEU A 27 -30.99 -7.81 6.33
CA LEU A 27 -31.22 -7.36 4.96
C LEU A 27 -30.45 -8.12 3.89
N GLY A 28 -29.52 -9.03 4.22
CA GLY A 28 -28.81 -9.84 3.21
C GLY A 28 -28.12 -8.96 2.14
N LYS A 29 -28.54 -9.06 0.87
CA LYS A 29 -27.91 -8.37 -0.28
C LYS A 29 -27.79 -6.83 -0.13
N PRO A 30 -28.77 -6.09 0.42
CA PRO A 30 -28.58 -4.70 0.82
C PRO A 30 -27.37 -4.42 1.74
N LYS A 31 -27.05 -5.32 2.70
CA LYS A 31 -25.84 -5.22 3.52
C LYS A 31 -24.59 -5.40 2.66
N THR A 32 -24.59 -6.35 1.73
CA THR A 32 -23.52 -6.57 0.76
C THR A 32 -23.30 -5.34 -0.14
N LEU A 33 -24.36 -4.74 -0.66
CA LEU A 33 -24.30 -3.49 -1.43
C LEU A 33 -23.59 -2.38 -0.66
N LEU A 34 -23.91 -2.22 0.63
CA LEU A 34 -23.27 -1.23 1.47
C LEU A 34 -21.76 -1.48 1.60
N LYS A 35 -21.35 -2.74 1.83
CA LYS A 35 -19.94 -3.13 1.88
C LYS A 35 -19.23 -2.82 0.56
N ILE A 36 -19.81 -3.20 -0.58
CA ILE A 36 -19.27 -2.91 -1.93
C ILE A 36 -19.08 -1.40 -2.13
N PHE A 37 -20.10 -0.59 -1.82
CA PHE A 37 -20.04 0.85 -1.99
C PHE A 37 -18.99 1.53 -1.08
N ILE A 38 -18.89 1.13 0.18
CA ILE A 38 -17.95 1.73 1.15
C ILE A 38 -16.50 1.36 0.82
N THR A 39 -16.28 0.14 0.34
CA THR A 39 -14.94 -0.34 -0.05
C THR A 39 -14.44 0.21 -1.38
N HIS A 40 -15.31 0.85 -2.16
CA HIS A 40 -14.99 1.48 -3.44
C HIS A 40 -15.43 2.96 -3.45
N PRO A 41 -14.85 3.80 -2.58
CA PRO A 41 -15.27 5.19 -2.45
C PRO A 41 -15.12 5.93 -3.78
N GLY A 42 -16.19 6.63 -4.18
CA GLY A 42 -16.22 7.43 -5.41
C GLY A 42 -16.43 6.64 -6.71
N ARG A 43 -16.49 5.30 -6.68
CA ARG A 43 -16.83 4.51 -7.86
C ARG A 43 -18.34 4.55 -8.11
N ILE A 44 -18.73 4.72 -9.37
CA ILE A 44 -20.10 4.51 -9.85
C ILE A 44 -20.17 3.09 -10.40
N PHE A 45 -21.15 2.33 -9.93
CA PHE A 45 -21.41 0.96 -10.37
C PHE A 45 -22.64 0.94 -11.26
N SER A 46 -22.54 0.28 -12.42
CA SER A 46 -23.68 0.06 -13.29
C SER A 46 -24.68 -0.94 -12.66
N PRO A 47 -25.95 -0.93 -13.08
CA PRO A 47 -26.89 -1.95 -12.66
C PRO A 47 -26.41 -3.38 -12.94
N ASP A 48 -25.82 -3.61 -14.11
CA ASP A 48 -25.37 -4.93 -14.54
C ASP A 48 -24.18 -5.41 -13.70
N GLU A 49 -23.21 -4.53 -13.42
CA GLU A 49 -22.08 -4.83 -12.52
C GLU A 49 -22.58 -5.21 -11.11
N LEU A 50 -23.57 -4.48 -10.56
CA LEU A 50 -24.11 -4.80 -9.24
C LEU A 50 -24.93 -6.10 -9.24
N ILE A 51 -25.59 -6.44 -10.34
CA ILE A 51 -26.31 -7.71 -10.46
C ILE A 51 -25.31 -8.86 -10.45
N GLU A 52 -24.26 -8.78 -11.26
CA GLU A 52 -23.19 -9.78 -11.32
C GLU A 52 -22.50 -9.97 -9.96
N LEU A 53 -22.15 -8.87 -9.27
CA LEU A 53 -21.51 -8.94 -7.95
C LEU A 53 -22.41 -9.53 -6.87
N LEU A 54 -23.73 -9.28 -6.93
CA LEU A 54 -24.66 -9.76 -5.91
C LEU A 54 -25.15 -11.18 -6.20
N TRP A 55 -25.22 -11.57 -7.46
CA TRP A 55 -25.81 -12.83 -7.90
C TRP A 55 -25.02 -13.40 -9.09
N PRO A 56 -23.78 -13.86 -8.87
CA PRO A 56 -22.92 -14.34 -9.96
C PRO A 56 -23.50 -15.56 -10.69
N GLU A 57 -24.23 -16.42 -9.97
CA GLU A 57 -24.86 -17.63 -10.50
C GLU A 57 -26.30 -17.44 -10.96
N ALA A 58 -26.83 -16.22 -10.92
CA ALA A 58 -28.23 -16.02 -11.27
C ALA A 58 -28.43 -15.95 -12.79
N PRO A 59 -29.60 -16.41 -13.28
CA PRO A 59 -29.90 -16.35 -14.70
C PRO A 59 -29.84 -14.90 -15.22
N ALA A 60 -29.51 -14.77 -16.50
CA ALA A 60 -29.30 -13.48 -17.17
C ALA A 60 -30.52 -12.54 -17.13
N ASP A 61 -31.70 -13.04 -16.76
CA ASP A 61 -32.94 -12.28 -16.60
C ASP A 61 -33.12 -11.70 -15.18
N THR A 62 -32.13 -11.84 -14.30
CA THR A 62 -32.12 -11.21 -12.97
C THR A 62 -32.39 -9.72 -13.10
N SER A 63 -33.62 -9.32 -12.80
CA SER A 63 -34.11 -8.04 -13.28
C SER A 63 -33.53 -6.84 -12.53
N ALA A 64 -33.33 -5.74 -13.27
CA ALA A 64 -33.05 -4.42 -12.71
C ALA A 64 -34.09 -3.97 -11.66
N THR A 65 -35.32 -4.50 -11.71
CA THR A 65 -36.36 -4.25 -10.70
C THR A 65 -35.97 -4.83 -9.33
N ASN A 66 -35.39 -6.04 -9.29
CA ASN A 66 -34.92 -6.64 -8.05
C ASN A 66 -33.76 -5.82 -7.45
N LEU A 67 -32.79 -5.40 -8.27
CA LEU A 67 -31.72 -4.51 -7.82
C LEU A 67 -32.27 -3.18 -7.26
N ARG A 68 -33.20 -2.52 -7.98
CA ARG A 68 -33.84 -1.28 -7.50
C ARG A 68 -34.54 -1.47 -6.15
N LYS A 69 -35.17 -2.63 -5.93
CA LYS A 69 -35.76 -2.99 -4.63
C LYS A 69 -34.69 -3.06 -3.54
N ARG A 70 -33.55 -3.73 -3.79
CA ARG A 70 -32.44 -3.83 -2.82
C ARG A 70 -31.78 -2.49 -2.52
N ILE A 71 -31.62 -1.64 -3.53
CA ILE A 71 -31.15 -0.26 -3.34
C ILE A 71 -32.14 0.55 -2.48
N SER A 72 -33.45 0.42 -2.73
CA SER A 72 -34.49 1.08 -1.92
C SER A 72 -34.47 0.59 -0.46
N GLU A 73 -34.33 -0.71 -0.23
CA GLU A 73 -34.18 -1.31 1.10
C GLU A 73 -32.94 -0.78 1.83
N LEU A 74 -31.79 -0.72 1.14
CA LEU A 74 -30.56 -0.14 1.70
C LEU A 74 -30.75 1.33 2.08
N ARG A 75 -31.32 2.14 1.17
CA ARG A 75 -31.60 3.56 1.42
C ARG A 75 -32.47 3.76 2.65
N ARG A 76 -33.55 2.98 2.78
CA ARG A 76 -34.44 3.06 3.95
C ARG A 76 -33.77 2.59 5.24
N ALA A 77 -32.85 1.64 5.17
CA ALA A 77 -32.09 1.19 6.33
C ALA A 77 -31.14 2.29 6.85
N LEU A 78 -30.47 2.99 5.94
CA LEU A 78 -29.59 4.12 6.28
C LEU A 78 -30.38 5.39 6.64
N GLU A 79 -31.56 5.57 6.04
CA GLU A 79 -32.41 6.77 6.15
C GLU A 79 -33.89 6.37 6.36
N PRO A 80 -34.30 5.99 7.59
CA PRO A 80 -35.67 5.53 7.86
C PRO A 80 -36.76 6.59 7.59
N HIS A 81 -36.39 7.87 7.62
CA HIS A 81 -37.28 8.99 7.33
C HIS A 81 -37.23 9.44 5.87
N LEU A 82 -36.57 8.69 4.99
CA LEU A 82 -36.50 9.02 3.57
C LEU A 82 -37.90 8.98 2.95
N SER A 83 -38.35 10.12 2.45
CA SER A 83 -39.63 10.23 1.76
C SER A 83 -39.59 9.48 0.42
N ARG A 84 -40.73 8.91 0.00
CA ARG A 84 -40.80 8.19 -1.28
C ARG A 84 -40.46 9.15 -2.42
N GLY A 85 -39.55 8.72 -3.31
CA GLY A 85 -39.11 9.52 -4.45
C GLY A 85 -38.00 10.54 -4.14
N SER A 86 -37.67 10.77 -2.86
CA SER A 86 -36.55 11.64 -2.50
C SER A 86 -35.20 10.99 -2.81
N GLN A 87 -34.20 11.82 -3.14
CA GLN A 87 -32.83 11.35 -3.27
C GLN A 87 -32.26 10.98 -1.89
N SER A 88 -31.62 9.82 -1.82
CA SER A 88 -30.89 9.39 -0.63
C SER A 88 -29.65 10.25 -0.42
N HIS A 89 -29.35 10.60 0.83
CA HIS A 89 -28.12 11.31 1.17
C HIS A 89 -26.87 10.43 1.02
N TYR A 90 -26.98 9.12 1.24
CA TYR A 90 -25.82 8.21 1.23
C TYR A 90 -25.65 7.44 -0.08
N ILE A 91 -26.72 6.94 -0.68
CA ILE A 91 -26.65 6.10 -1.89
C ILE A 91 -27.28 6.85 -3.05
N LEU A 92 -26.46 7.45 -3.89
CA LEU A 92 -26.90 8.28 -5.01
C LEU A 92 -27.25 7.43 -6.23
N THR A 93 -28.19 7.93 -7.02
CA THR A 93 -28.34 7.53 -8.42
C THR A 93 -27.69 8.60 -9.28
N ARG A 94 -26.76 8.22 -10.15
CA ARG A 94 -26.02 9.09 -11.08
C ARG A 94 -26.19 8.57 -12.51
N SER A 95 -25.78 9.37 -13.50
CA SER A 95 -25.70 8.91 -14.89
C SER A 95 -24.79 7.68 -14.96
N GLY A 96 -25.34 6.52 -15.30
CA GLY A 96 -24.60 5.25 -15.38
C GLY A 96 -24.80 4.29 -14.22
N GLY A 97 -25.47 4.68 -13.11
CA GLY A 97 -25.82 3.73 -12.05
C GLY A 97 -25.86 4.29 -10.64
N TYR A 98 -25.24 3.57 -9.68
CA TYR A 98 -25.32 3.86 -8.24
C TYR A 98 -23.94 4.05 -7.62
N CYS A 99 -23.84 4.91 -6.61
CA CYS A 99 -22.61 5.09 -5.84
C CYS A 99 -22.88 5.49 -4.39
N PHE A 100 -21.87 5.30 -3.53
CA PHE A 100 -21.82 6.01 -2.27
C PHE A 100 -21.59 7.50 -2.53
N ASN A 101 -22.33 8.37 -1.84
CA ASN A 101 -22.17 9.82 -1.95
C ASN A 101 -20.79 10.25 -1.43
N PRO A 102 -19.89 10.77 -2.28
CA PRO A 102 -18.56 11.20 -1.85
C PRO A 102 -18.58 12.37 -0.85
N HIS A 103 -19.68 13.12 -0.81
CA HIS A 103 -19.86 14.25 0.10
C HIS A 103 -20.61 13.88 1.38
N ALA A 104 -21.11 12.64 1.50
CA ALA A 104 -21.71 12.21 2.74
C ALA A 104 -20.61 11.89 3.77
N PRO A 105 -20.67 12.46 4.98
CA PRO A 105 -19.68 12.18 6.00
C PRO A 105 -19.75 10.70 6.39
N CYS A 106 -18.67 9.97 6.10
CA CYS A 106 -18.52 8.55 6.38
C CYS A 106 -17.07 8.31 6.79
N THR A 107 -16.86 7.67 7.94
CA THR A 107 -15.54 7.29 8.43
C THR A 107 -15.50 5.78 8.61
N THR A 108 -14.46 5.14 8.06
CA THR A 108 -14.20 3.72 8.31
C THR A 108 -12.98 3.53 9.19
N ASP A 109 -12.94 2.41 9.91
CA ASP A 109 -11.73 1.93 10.60
C ASP A 109 -10.52 1.81 9.65
N VAL A 110 -10.73 1.35 8.41
CA VAL A 110 -9.70 1.31 7.36
C VAL A 110 -9.20 2.70 6.98
N GLN A 111 -10.07 3.70 6.85
CA GLN A 111 -9.66 5.08 6.55
C GLN A 111 -8.85 5.68 7.70
N GLU A 112 -9.28 5.43 8.94
CA GLU A 112 -8.56 5.91 10.12
C GLU A 112 -7.20 5.19 10.28
N PHE A 113 -7.16 3.89 9.99
CA PHE A 113 -5.91 3.13 9.90
C PHE A 113 -4.94 3.79 8.91
N LEU A 114 -5.40 4.06 7.68
CA LEU A 114 -4.53 4.63 6.64
C LEU A 114 -4.06 6.04 7.01
N ARG A 115 -4.92 6.84 7.65
CA ARG A 115 -4.56 8.16 8.18
C ARG A 115 -3.44 8.06 9.23
N LEU A 116 -3.56 7.12 10.17
CA LEU A 116 -2.55 6.86 11.21
C LEU A 116 -1.26 6.28 10.62
N TRP A 117 -1.36 5.46 9.58
CA TRP A 117 -0.21 4.94 8.84
C TRP A 117 0.58 6.03 8.11
N GLU A 118 -0.12 6.97 7.46
CA GLU A 118 0.51 8.17 6.87
C GLU A 118 1.14 9.07 7.92
N GLU A 119 0.49 9.23 9.08
CA GLU A 119 1.01 9.98 10.22
C GLU A 119 2.29 9.33 10.78
N GLY A 120 2.29 8.00 10.95
CA GLY A 120 3.46 7.24 11.40
C GLY A 120 4.66 7.38 10.45
N GLN A 121 4.43 7.31 9.14
CA GLN A 121 5.51 7.51 8.16
C GLN A 121 6.10 8.92 8.20
N ARG A 122 5.27 9.95 8.40
CA ARG A 122 5.78 11.34 8.52
C ARG A 122 6.66 11.52 9.75
N PHE A 123 6.28 10.90 10.87
CA PHE A 123 7.12 10.90 12.07
C PHE A 123 8.41 10.12 11.86
N GLU A 124 8.33 8.97 11.18
CA GLU A 124 9.48 8.14 10.87
C GLU A 124 10.48 8.85 9.95
N SER A 125 10.03 9.50 8.87
CA SER A 125 10.88 10.28 7.96
C SER A 125 11.52 11.48 8.67
N ALA A 126 10.88 12.00 9.71
CA ALA A 126 11.41 13.06 10.58
C ALA A 126 12.35 12.54 11.69
N GLY A 127 12.62 11.22 11.76
CA GLY A 127 13.42 10.59 12.81
C GLY A 127 12.74 10.53 14.18
N GLN A 128 11.44 10.83 14.26
CA GLN A 128 10.63 10.87 15.47
C GLN A 128 10.03 9.48 15.77
N PHE A 129 10.90 8.48 15.95
CA PHE A 129 10.50 7.07 16.06
C PHE A 129 9.49 6.78 17.18
N GLY A 130 9.57 7.47 18.32
CA GLY A 130 8.58 7.30 19.41
C GLY A 130 7.17 7.70 19.00
N GLN A 131 7.01 8.78 18.22
CA GLN A 131 5.71 9.21 17.71
C GLN A 131 5.23 8.30 16.59
N ALA A 132 6.14 7.83 15.74
CA ALA A 132 5.85 6.84 14.71
C ALA A 132 5.29 5.54 15.31
N ILE A 133 5.92 5.02 16.38
CA ILE A 133 5.47 3.87 17.15
C ILE A 133 4.03 4.08 17.63
N CYS A 134 3.75 5.20 18.31
CA CYS A 134 2.40 5.49 18.80
C CYS A 134 1.36 5.53 17.68
N ALA A 135 1.70 6.08 16.51
CA ALA A 135 0.81 6.13 15.36
C ALA A 135 0.54 4.73 14.78
N TYR A 136 1.58 3.92 14.57
CA TYR A 136 1.46 2.57 14.04
C TYR A 136 0.74 1.61 15.02
N GLU A 137 0.98 1.70 16.33
CA GLU A 137 0.25 0.91 17.33
C GLU A 137 -1.25 1.24 17.32
N ARG A 138 -1.60 2.53 17.25
CA ARG A 138 -3.00 2.97 17.12
C ARG A 138 -3.63 2.50 15.82
N ALA A 139 -2.88 2.47 14.72
CA ALA A 139 -3.37 1.90 13.46
C ALA A 139 -3.66 0.41 13.63
N LEU A 140 -2.72 -0.37 14.16
CA LEU A 140 -2.88 -1.81 14.35
C LEU A 140 -3.99 -2.17 15.35
N ALA A 141 -4.29 -1.30 16.32
CA ALA A 141 -5.44 -1.46 17.21
C ALA A 141 -6.80 -1.41 16.48
N LEU A 142 -6.87 -0.78 15.30
CA LEU A 142 -8.06 -0.76 14.44
C LEU A 142 -8.13 -2.00 13.53
N ALA A 143 -7.00 -2.65 13.28
CA ALA A 143 -6.89 -3.83 12.41
C ALA A 143 -7.14 -5.15 13.16
N GLN A 144 -7.95 -5.13 14.22
CA GLN A 144 -8.29 -6.34 14.97
C GLN A 144 -9.34 -7.17 14.21
N GLY A 145 -9.01 -8.45 14.00
CA GLY A 145 -9.86 -9.40 13.28
C GLY A 145 -9.74 -9.32 11.76
N GLU A 146 -10.39 -10.26 11.08
CA GLU A 146 -10.36 -10.34 9.62
C GLU A 146 -11.13 -9.19 8.97
N PHE A 147 -10.58 -8.59 7.92
CA PHE A 147 -11.29 -7.60 7.10
C PHE A 147 -12.44 -8.27 6.34
N LEU A 148 -13.65 -7.75 6.50
CA LEU A 148 -14.89 -8.34 5.97
C LEU A 148 -15.03 -9.82 6.36
N ALA A 149 -14.88 -10.14 7.66
CA ALA A 149 -14.89 -11.51 8.17
C ALA A 149 -16.11 -12.34 7.74
N GLU A 150 -17.28 -11.71 7.58
CA GLU A 150 -18.52 -12.35 7.16
C GLU A 150 -18.54 -12.77 5.67
N ASP A 151 -17.68 -12.19 4.84
CA ASP A 151 -17.72 -12.31 3.37
C ASP A 151 -16.49 -13.07 2.84
N ARG A 152 -15.90 -13.97 3.65
CA ARG A 152 -14.65 -14.68 3.33
C ARG A 152 -14.67 -15.41 1.98
N TYR A 153 -15.83 -15.92 1.56
CA TYR A 153 -15.99 -16.71 0.34
C TYR A 153 -16.54 -15.90 -0.84
N GLU A 154 -16.72 -14.59 -0.67
CA GLU A 154 -17.23 -13.72 -1.73
C GLU A 154 -16.08 -13.23 -2.61
N GLU A 155 -16.09 -13.57 -3.89
CA GLU A 155 -14.99 -13.31 -4.83
C GLU A 155 -14.60 -11.83 -4.93
N TRP A 156 -15.60 -10.93 -4.88
CA TRP A 156 -15.38 -9.49 -4.96
C TRP A 156 -14.54 -8.93 -3.81
N THR A 157 -14.39 -9.68 -2.71
CA THR A 157 -13.58 -9.29 -1.55
C THR A 157 -12.12 -9.69 -1.65
N LEU A 158 -11.76 -10.66 -2.50
CA LEU A 158 -10.42 -11.30 -2.50
C LEU A 158 -9.30 -10.26 -2.64
N ALA A 159 -9.37 -9.42 -3.67
CA ALA A 159 -8.36 -8.38 -3.91
C ALA A 159 -8.36 -7.27 -2.84
N LEU A 160 -9.47 -7.04 -2.14
CA LEU A 160 -9.54 -6.08 -1.03
C LEU A 160 -8.89 -6.66 0.23
N ARG A 161 -9.19 -7.93 0.53
CA ARG A 161 -8.63 -8.68 1.67
C ARG A 161 -7.12 -8.84 1.53
N GLU A 162 -6.64 -9.18 0.34
CA GLU A 162 -5.19 -9.28 0.05
C GLU A 162 -4.49 -7.93 0.27
N ARG A 163 -5.02 -6.85 -0.32
CA ARG A 163 -4.47 -5.49 -0.11
C ARG A 163 -4.48 -5.06 1.35
N TRP A 164 -5.51 -5.43 2.10
CA TRP A 164 -5.58 -5.14 3.53
C TRP A 164 -4.55 -5.93 4.32
N HIS A 165 -4.41 -7.23 4.04
CA HIS A 165 -3.41 -8.08 4.66
C HIS A 165 -1.99 -7.55 4.44
N GLU A 166 -1.67 -7.16 3.20
CA GLU A 166 -0.39 -6.53 2.87
C GLU A 166 -0.16 -5.22 3.64
N MET A 167 -1.21 -4.42 3.82
CA MET A 167 -1.11 -3.16 4.57
C MET A 167 -0.82 -3.40 6.06
N VAL A 168 -1.44 -4.43 6.65
CA VAL A 168 -1.20 -4.81 8.05
C VAL A 168 0.23 -5.32 8.22
N LEU A 169 0.70 -6.22 7.34
CA LEU A 169 2.07 -6.71 7.36
C LEU A 169 3.08 -5.58 7.20
N LYS A 170 2.86 -4.67 6.25
CA LYS A 170 3.70 -3.49 6.06
C LYS A 170 3.77 -2.64 7.33
N THR A 171 2.65 -2.43 8.01
CA THR A 171 2.60 -1.61 9.23
C THR A 171 3.31 -2.29 10.40
N LEU A 172 3.16 -3.61 10.56
CA LEU A 172 3.91 -4.38 11.55
C LEU A 172 5.42 -4.32 11.29
N SER A 173 5.85 -4.43 10.04
CA SER A 173 7.26 -4.34 9.64
C SER A 173 7.85 -2.98 9.99
N ARG A 174 7.18 -1.87 9.63
CA ARG A 174 7.63 -0.50 9.98
C ARG A 174 7.64 -0.25 11.48
N LEU A 175 6.65 -0.79 12.21
CA LEU A 175 6.65 -0.73 13.67
C LEU A 175 7.85 -1.48 14.27
N ALA A 176 8.18 -2.66 13.74
CA ALA A 176 9.35 -3.44 14.17
C ALA A 176 10.65 -2.68 13.93
N GLU A 177 10.79 -2.05 12.75
CA GLU A 177 11.93 -1.20 12.41
C GLU A 177 12.07 -0.03 13.38
N CYS A 178 10.98 0.68 13.69
CA CYS A 178 11.00 1.77 14.66
C CYS A 178 11.45 1.31 16.06
N TYR A 179 11.01 0.13 16.52
CA TYR A 179 11.51 -0.45 17.77
C TYR A 179 12.99 -0.77 17.71
N ALA A 180 13.46 -1.38 16.62
CA ALA A 180 14.86 -1.70 16.43
C ALA A 180 15.75 -0.45 16.39
N HIS A 181 15.28 0.65 15.81
CA HIS A 181 15.96 1.96 15.85
C HIS A 181 16.16 2.48 17.27
N LEU A 182 15.19 2.25 18.16
CA LEU A 182 15.29 2.59 19.58
C LEU A 182 15.98 1.49 20.42
N ARG A 183 16.52 0.44 19.77
CA ARG A 183 17.12 -0.75 20.41
C ARG A 183 16.17 -1.54 21.31
N GLU A 184 14.86 -1.37 21.12
CA GLU A 184 13.81 -2.13 21.79
C GLU A 184 13.59 -3.48 21.06
N TYR A 185 14.64 -4.30 20.94
CA TYR A 185 14.65 -5.49 20.09
C TYR A 185 13.57 -6.51 20.45
N GLN A 186 13.25 -6.70 21.72
CA GLN A 186 12.19 -7.62 22.13
C GLN A 186 10.82 -7.23 21.58
N ARG A 187 10.50 -5.92 21.55
CA ARG A 187 9.23 -5.43 20.96
C ARG A 187 9.24 -5.49 19.44
N ALA A 188 10.42 -5.36 18.81
CA ALA A 188 10.57 -5.60 17.38
C ALA A 188 10.32 -7.09 17.05
N LEU A 189 10.90 -8.01 17.82
CA LEU A 189 10.70 -9.45 17.69
C LEU A 189 9.24 -9.87 17.92
N ASP A 190 8.52 -9.22 18.84
CA ASP A 190 7.07 -9.40 19.00
C ASP A 190 6.31 -9.13 17.70
N GLN A 191 6.68 -8.09 16.95
CA GLN A 191 6.03 -7.79 15.68
C GLN A 191 6.43 -8.81 14.61
N CYS A 192 7.69 -9.25 14.56
CA CYS A 192 8.11 -10.33 13.66
C CYS A 192 7.33 -11.62 13.90
N ARG A 193 7.05 -11.99 15.17
CA ARG A 193 6.22 -13.15 15.51
C ARG A 193 4.81 -13.03 14.93
N LYS A 194 4.15 -11.89 15.15
CA LYS A 194 2.82 -11.63 14.57
C LYS A 194 2.83 -11.67 13.04
N MET A 195 3.88 -11.15 12.40
CA MET A 195 4.01 -11.21 10.95
C MET A 195 4.19 -12.64 10.43
N LEU A 196 4.95 -13.49 11.13
CA LEU A 196 5.11 -14.91 10.77
C LEU A 196 3.85 -15.74 10.97
N GLU A 197 3.00 -15.40 11.95
CA GLU A 197 1.68 -16.03 12.09
C GLU A 197 0.78 -15.73 10.88
N LEU A 198 0.91 -14.53 10.33
CA LEU A 198 0.13 -14.06 9.17
C LEU A 198 0.71 -14.55 7.83
N ALA A 199 2.04 -14.59 7.70
CA ALA A 199 2.73 -14.95 6.47
C ALA A 199 3.97 -15.84 6.74
N PRO A 200 3.78 -17.13 7.07
CA PRO A 200 4.85 -18.03 7.49
C PRO A 200 5.94 -18.29 6.44
N THR A 201 5.64 -18.07 5.15
CA THR A 201 6.55 -18.34 4.03
C THR A 201 7.28 -17.11 3.51
N ARG A 202 7.10 -15.93 4.15
CA ARG A 202 7.76 -14.70 3.73
C ARG A 202 9.14 -14.57 4.36
N GLU A 203 10.15 -14.90 3.56
CA GLU A 203 11.57 -14.89 3.96
C GLU A 203 12.07 -13.55 4.54
N GLU A 204 11.55 -12.42 4.05
CA GLU A 204 11.92 -11.09 4.53
C GLU A 204 11.70 -10.92 6.03
N ILE A 205 10.63 -11.51 6.57
CA ILE A 205 10.31 -11.44 8.00
C ILE A 205 11.32 -12.25 8.82
N TYR A 206 11.76 -13.41 8.32
CA TYR A 206 12.82 -14.19 8.96
C TYR A 206 14.14 -13.42 8.96
N ARG A 207 14.49 -12.75 7.85
CA ARG A 207 15.71 -11.92 7.81
C ARG A 207 15.66 -10.78 8.83
N GLN A 208 14.55 -10.06 8.94
CA GLN A 208 14.38 -9.04 9.99
C GLN A 208 14.52 -9.63 11.39
N LYS A 209 13.87 -10.77 11.66
CA LYS A 209 13.94 -11.45 12.96
C LYS A 209 15.37 -11.93 13.28
N MET A 210 16.09 -12.51 12.32
CA MET A 210 17.49 -12.90 12.44
C MET A 210 18.38 -11.69 12.78
N LEU A 211 18.21 -10.59 12.05
CA LEU A 211 18.95 -9.36 12.30
C LEU A 211 18.69 -8.82 13.71
N TYR A 212 17.44 -8.79 14.17
CA TYR A 212 17.12 -8.28 15.51
C TYR A 212 17.63 -9.17 16.63
N HIS A 213 17.58 -10.49 16.49
CA HIS A 213 18.24 -11.41 17.43
C HIS A 213 19.76 -11.18 17.47
N TYR A 214 20.40 -11.06 16.31
CA TYR A 214 21.84 -10.76 16.24
C TYR A 214 22.19 -9.43 16.93
N LEU A 215 21.44 -8.36 16.64
CA LEU A 215 21.64 -7.05 17.26
C LEU A 215 21.35 -7.03 18.77
N ALA A 216 20.50 -7.93 19.24
CA ALA A 216 20.26 -8.16 20.67
C ALA A 216 21.36 -9.01 21.35
N GLY A 217 22.34 -9.52 20.60
CA GLY A 217 23.38 -10.43 21.10
C GLY A 217 22.94 -11.90 21.22
N GLU A 218 21.78 -12.25 20.68
CA GLU A 218 21.17 -13.58 20.73
C GLU A 218 21.54 -14.38 19.47
N GLU A 219 22.84 -14.59 19.23
CA GLU A 219 23.35 -15.26 18.01
C GLU A 219 22.70 -16.64 17.77
N SER A 220 22.51 -17.43 18.83
CA SER A 220 21.87 -18.75 18.74
C SER A 220 20.43 -18.68 18.23
N GLU A 221 19.66 -17.67 18.66
CA GLU A 221 18.27 -17.48 18.20
C GLU A 221 18.20 -16.98 16.75
N ALA A 222 19.20 -16.21 16.31
CA ALA A 222 19.31 -15.82 14.91
C ALA A 222 19.56 -17.05 14.01
N VAL A 223 20.47 -17.95 14.41
CA VAL A 223 20.72 -19.22 13.71
C VAL A 223 19.49 -20.12 13.72
N HIS A 224 18.80 -20.24 14.86
CA HIS A 224 17.58 -21.03 14.94
C HIS A 224 16.45 -20.48 14.06
N THR A 225 16.35 -19.15 13.95
CA THR A 225 15.39 -18.49 13.05
C THR A 225 15.67 -18.83 11.58
N TYR A 226 16.94 -18.86 11.15
CA TYR A 226 17.30 -19.32 9.81
C TYR A 226 16.91 -20.77 9.55
N GLN A 227 17.21 -21.69 10.48
CA GLN A 227 16.83 -23.10 10.36
C GLN A 227 15.31 -23.27 10.25
N THR A 228 14.55 -22.52 11.05
CA THR A 228 13.08 -22.49 10.99
C THR A 228 12.59 -22.01 9.62
N CYS A 229 13.24 -21.01 9.03
CA CYS A 229 12.94 -20.52 7.68
C CYS A 229 13.14 -21.63 6.64
N VAL A 230 14.29 -22.31 6.66
CA VAL A 230 14.62 -23.43 5.76
C VAL A 230 13.56 -24.52 5.84
N GLU A 231 13.22 -24.97 7.05
CA GLU A 231 12.22 -26.02 7.24
C GLU A 231 10.83 -25.60 6.73
N THR A 232 10.43 -24.36 6.99
CA THR A 232 9.11 -23.85 6.63
C THR A 232 8.98 -23.73 5.12
N LEU A 233 9.97 -23.14 4.43
CA LEU A 233 9.97 -23.04 2.97
C LEU A 233 10.00 -24.41 2.29
N LYS A 234 10.83 -25.33 2.80
CA LYS A 234 10.91 -26.69 2.26
C LYS A 234 9.60 -27.44 2.42
N ARG A 235 8.95 -27.36 3.59
CA ARG A 235 7.67 -28.04 3.83
C ARG A 235 6.51 -27.42 3.05
N ALA A 236 6.42 -26.09 3.00
CA ALA A 236 5.26 -25.40 2.43
C ALA A 236 5.34 -25.23 0.90
N LEU A 237 6.54 -25.01 0.35
CA LEU A 237 6.74 -24.63 -1.05
C LEU A 237 7.74 -25.51 -1.80
N ASP A 238 8.39 -26.48 -1.13
CA ASP A 238 9.51 -27.26 -1.65
C ASP A 238 10.71 -26.41 -2.13
N LEU A 239 10.83 -25.19 -1.61
CA LEU A 239 11.88 -24.25 -1.97
C LEU A 239 13.03 -24.25 -0.95
N GLN A 240 14.21 -23.79 -1.41
CA GLN A 240 15.32 -23.41 -0.55
C GLN A 240 15.25 -21.90 -0.25
N PRO A 241 15.90 -21.41 0.83
CA PRO A 241 15.98 -19.98 1.10
C PRO A 241 16.62 -19.20 -0.03
N SER A 242 16.22 -17.94 -0.18
CA SER A 242 16.76 -17.02 -1.16
C SER A 242 18.24 -16.68 -0.89
N PRO A 243 19.01 -16.26 -1.92
CA PRO A 243 20.41 -15.84 -1.75
C PRO A 243 20.60 -14.74 -0.71
N GLU A 244 19.64 -13.82 -0.56
CA GLU A 244 19.67 -12.75 0.43
C GLU A 244 19.55 -13.30 1.86
N THR A 245 18.73 -14.34 2.06
CA THR A 245 18.57 -15.02 3.35
C THR A 245 19.84 -15.79 3.72
N LEU A 246 20.45 -16.47 2.74
CA LEU A 246 21.72 -17.17 2.92
C LEU A 246 22.87 -16.20 3.25
N ALA A 247 22.98 -15.10 2.51
CA ALA A 247 24.02 -14.10 2.72
C ALA A 247 23.95 -13.49 4.13
N LEU A 248 22.75 -13.18 4.65
CA LEU A 248 22.59 -12.68 6.01
C LEU A 248 23.01 -13.72 7.05
N TYR A 249 22.63 -14.99 6.85
CA TYR A 249 23.04 -16.08 7.74
C TYR A 249 24.56 -16.24 7.79
N GLU A 250 25.23 -16.20 6.64
CA GLU A 250 26.70 -16.29 6.55
C GLU A 250 27.37 -15.11 7.27
N GLN A 251 26.87 -13.89 7.09
CA GLN A 251 27.36 -12.70 7.80
C GLN A 251 27.21 -12.82 9.32
N ILE A 252 26.10 -13.38 9.79
CA ILE A 252 25.85 -13.62 11.22
C ILE A 252 26.86 -14.61 11.78
N ILE A 253 27.11 -15.73 11.09
CA ILE A 253 28.09 -16.73 11.51
C ILE A 253 29.51 -16.17 11.55
N GLN A 254 29.87 -15.38 10.54
CA GLN A 254 31.19 -14.77 10.43
C GLN A 254 31.38 -13.60 11.41
N ARG A 255 30.30 -13.16 12.08
CA ARG A 255 30.25 -11.94 12.91
C ARG A 255 30.66 -10.68 12.14
N GLU A 256 30.36 -10.68 10.85
CA GLU A 256 30.68 -9.61 9.92
C GLU A 256 29.43 -8.84 9.51
N VAL A 257 28.38 -8.86 10.33
CA VAL A 257 27.20 -8.04 10.11
C VAL A 257 27.60 -6.58 10.27
N SER A 258 28.03 -5.97 9.16
CA SER A 258 28.37 -4.56 9.07
C SER A 258 27.06 -3.80 9.10
N ALA A 259 26.54 -3.52 10.29
CA ALA A 259 25.25 -2.88 10.46
C ALA A 259 25.34 -1.36 10.22
N PRO A 260 24.72 -0.82 9.17
CA PRO A 260 23.66 0.15 9.37
C PRO A 260 22.38 -0.60 9.75
N LEU A 261 21.53 0.01 10.56
CA LEU A 261 20.09 -0.34 10.61
C LEU A 261 19.57 -0.51 9.17
N PRO A 262 18.58 -1.39 8.90
CA PRO A 262 18.23 -1.84 7.56
C PRO A 262 18.25 -0.66 6.56
N PRO A 263 19.04 -0.76 5.47
CA PRO A 263 19.18 0.34 4.53
C PRO A 263 17.82 0.66 3.90
N ALA A 264 17.63 1.94 3.63
CA ALA A 264 16.44 2.52 3.03
C ALA A 264 15.84 1.64 1.91
N LEU A 265 14.53 1.33 2.01
CA LEU A 265 13.79 0.47 1.08
C LEU A 265 14.12 0.77 -0.40
N HIS A 266 14.70 -0.19 -1.14
CA HIS A 266 15.04 0.00 -2.56
C HIS A 266 14.82 -1.24 -3.43
N ASN A 267 14.53 -1.03 -4.72
CA ASN A 267 14.36 -2.09 -5.73
C ASN A 267 15.47 -2.07 -6.82
N LEU A 268 16.62 -1.46 -6.51
CA LEU A 268 17.73 -1.34 -7.45
C LEU A 268 18.33 -2.72 -7.79
N PRO A 269 18.48 -3.07 -9.09
CA PRO A 269 19.08 -4.35 -9.46
C PRO A 269 20.58 -4.35 -9.18
N GLN A 270 21.11 -5.48 -8.70
CA GLN A 270 22.53 -5.68 -8.44
C GLN A 270 23.37 -5.48 -9.72
N GLU A 271 24.52 -4.80 -9.61
CA GLU A 271 25.42 -4.58 -10.76
C GLU A 271 26.33 -5.80 -10.94
N LEU A 272 26.09 -6.60 -11.99
CA LEU A 272 26.87 -7.81 -12.30
C LEU A 272 28.23 -7.52 -12.95
N THR A 273 28.56 -6.24 -13.24
CA THR A 273 29.81 -5.83 -13.88
C THR A 273 30.25 -4.45 -13.37
N SER A 274 31.55 -4.25 -13.18
CA SER A 274 32.13 -3.01 -12.67
C SER A 274 31.79 -1.80 -13.56
N PHE A 275 31.41 -0.68 -12.93
CA PHE A 275 31.13 0.58 -13.62
C PHE A 275 32.45 1.36 -13.78
N ILE A 276 32.91 1.57 -15.01
CA ILE A 276 34.22 2.18 -15.30
C ILE A 276 34.05 3.61 -15.80
N GLY A 277 34.70 4.58 -15.14
CA GLY A 277 34.71 5.99 -15.52
C GLY A 277 33.44 6.77 -15.15
N ARG A 278 33.40 8.07 -15.51
CA ARG A 278 32.30 9.05 -15.28
C ARG A 278 32.14 9.65 -13.87
N ALA A 279 33.23 9.78 -13.12
CA ALA A 279 33.20 10.41 -11.80
C ALA A 279 32.71 11.89 -11.82
N ARG A 280 32.97 12.63 -12.90
CA ARG A 280 32.54 14.02 -13.06
C ARG A 280 31.01 14.10 -13.21
N GLU A 281 30.44 13.26 -14.06
CA GLU A 281 29.01 13.20 -14.33
C GLU A 281 28.23 12.71 -13.11
N ILE A 282 28.75 11.72 -12.37
CA ILE A 282 28.16 11.28 -11.09
C ILE A 282 28.09 12.44 -10.10
N SER A 283 29.19 13.17 -9.94
CA SER A 283 29.27 14.30 -9.00
C SER A 283 28.29 15.43 -9.37
N GLN A 284 28.17 15.74 -10.68
CA GLN A 284 27.23 16.74 -11.18
C GLN A 284 25.78 16.33 -10.94
N ILE A 285 25.42 15.06 -11.18
CA ILE A 285 24.05 14.58 -10.94
C ILE A 285 23.70 14.65 -9.46
N LYS A 286 24.62 14.26 -8.56
CA LYS A 286 24.42 14.38 -7.10
C LYS A 286 24.15 15.82 -6.66
N GLN A 287 24.92 16.78 -7.17
CA GLN A 287 24.71 18.20 -6.88
C GLN A 287 23.36 18.71 -7.41
N LEU A 288 22.96 18.29 -8.61
CA LEU A 288 21.66 18.67 -9.18
C LEU A 288 20.50 18.07 -8.39
N LEU A 289 20.62 16.83 -7.92
CA LEU A 289 19.59 16.19 -7.08
C LEU A 289 19.45 16.86 -5.70
N PHE A 290 20.49 17.53 -5.20
CA PHE A 290 20.40 18.30 -3.96
C PHE A 290 19.59 19.60 -4.10
N SER A 291 19.43 20.12 -5.32
CA SER A 291 18.78 21.41 -5.57
C SER A 291 17.51 21.30 -6.42
N ALA A 292 17.30 20.18 -7.11
CA ALA A 292 16.17 19.95 -8.01
C ALA A 292 15.39 18.69 -7.65
N ARG A 293 14.05 18.80 -7.66
CA ARG A 293 13.11 17.69 -7.41
C ARG A 293 13.04 16.66 -8.56
N LEU A 294 13.60 16.99 -9.72
CA LEU A 294 13.59 16.17 -10.92
C LEU A 294 14.85 16.44 -11.74
N VAL A 295 15.62 15.38 -12.00
CA VAL A 295 16.77 15.43 -12.91
C VAL A 295 16.51 14.50 -14.09
N THR A 296 16.64 15.02 -15.30
CA THR A 296 16.47 14.27 -16.56
C THR A 296 17.83 14.05 -17.20
N LEU A 297 18.19 12.79 -17.46
CA LEU A 297 19.42 12.46 -18.21
C LEU A 297 19.07 12.31 -19.71
N THR A 298 19.67 13.16 -20.55
CA THR A 298 19.49 13.12 -22.01
C THR A 298 20.79 12.72 -22.71
N GLY A 299 20.68 12.21 -23.94
CA GLY A 299 21.84 11.80 -24.75
C GLY A 299 21.52 10.68 -25.75
N PRO A 300 22.47 10.33 -26.64
CA PRO A 300 22.27 9.33 -27.70
C PRO A 300 21.87 7.95 -27.16
N GLY A 301 21.17 7.16 -27.98
CA GLY A 301 20.81 5.77 -27.65
C GLY A 301 22.05 4.94 -27.31
N GLY A 302 21.95 4.06 -26.31
CA GLY A 302 23.06 3.16 -25.94
C GLY A 302 24.21 3.79 -25.13
N CYS A 303 24.23 5.11 -24.87
CA CYS A 303 25.34 5.76 -24.14
C CYS A 303 25.39 5.48 -22.62
N GLY A 304 24.57 4.55 -22.11
CA GLY A 304 24.61 4.10 -20.72
C GLY A 304 23.87 4.98 -19.71
N LYS A 305 22.92 5.83 -20.11
CA LYS A 305 22.14 6.71 -19.19
C LYS A 305 21.45 5.93 -18.07
N THR A 306 20.80 4.82 -18.40
CA THR A 306 20.14 3.95 -17.42
C THR A 306 21.14 3.35 -16.44
N ARG A 307 22.34 2.99 -16.93
CA ARG A 307 23.41 2.46 -16.10
C ARG A 307 24.00 3.53 -15.18
N LEU A 308 24.19 4.75 -15.68
CA LEU A 308 24.62 5.91 -14.90
C LEU A 308 23.58 6.30 -13.84
N ALA A 309 22.29 6.30 -14.18
CA ALA A 309 21.20 6.58 -13.25
C ALA A 309 21.15 5.54 -12.11
N ARG A 310 21.27 4.25 -12.45
CA ARG A 310 21.35 3.16 -11.45
C ARG A 310 22.57 3.30 -10.54
N LYS A 311 23.72 3.69 -11.10
CA LYS A 311 24.94 3.92 -10.33
C LYS A 311 24.82 5.08 -9.35
N VAL A 312 24.24 6.20 -9.79
CA VAL A 312 23.98 7.34 -8.90
C VAL A 312 22.94 6.99 -7.83
N ALA A 313 21.89 6.27 -8.21
CA ALA A 313 20.84 5.81 -7.29
C ALA A 313 21.39 4.90 -6.18
N SER A 314 22.31 3.99 -6.50
CA SER A 314 22.94 3.10 -5.51
C SER A 314 23.88 3.85 -4.56
N GLU A 315 24.60 4.86 -5.05
CA GLU A 315 25.47 5.68 -4.20
C GLU A 315 24.69 6.66 -3.29
N LEU A 316 23.45 7.00 -3.66
CA LEU A 316 22.58 7.89 -2.90
C LEU A 316 21.72 7.17 -1.86
N LEU A 317 21.76 5.83 -1.78
CA LEU A 317 20.99 5.04 -0.80
C LEU A 317 21.20 5.49 0.65
N ARG A 318 22.39 6.03 0.96
CA ARG A 318 22.73 6.52 2.31
C ARG A 318 22.22 7.94 2.57
N ASP A 319 22.00 8.73 1.52
CA ASP A 319 21.60 10.13 1.60
C ASP A 319 20.06 10.29 1.59
N TYR A 320 19.33 9.23 1.20
CA TYR A 320 17.86 9.19 1.15
C TYR A 320 17.33 8.08 2.07
N PRO A 321 17.08 8.37 3.36
CA PRO A 321 16.60 7.39 4.34
C PRO A 321 15.22 6.81 4.01
N ASP A 322 14.42 7.51 3.19
CA ASP A 322 13.10 7.08 2.72
C ASP A 322 13.15 6.05 1.57
N GLY A 323 14.33 5.77 1.03
CA GLY A 323 14.54 4.75 0.01
C GLY A 323 14.69 5.28 -1.40
N VAL A 324 15.16 4.42 -2.31
CA VAL A 324 15.40 4.77 -3.71
C VAL A 324 14.73 3.74 -4.61
N TRP A 325 13.88 4.21 -5.53
CA TRP A 325 13.08 3.35 -6.40
C TRP A 325 13.40 3.57 -7.88
N LEU A 326 13.69 2.48 -8.59
CA LEU A 326 13.79 2.42 -10.04
C LEU A 326 12.42 2.10 -10.64
N ILE A 327 11.95 2.96 -11.55
CA ILE A 327 10.73 2.76 -12.33
C ILE A 327 11.09 2.85 -13.81
N GLU A 328 10.87 1.76 -14.54
CA GLU A 328 11.02 1.76 -15.99
C GLU A 328 9.74 2.26 -16.65
N LEU A 329 9.85 3.38 -17.36
CA LEU A 329 8.74 3.95 -18.10
C LEU A 329 8.62 3.25 -19.46
N ALA A 330 7.62 2.39 -19.61
CA ALA A 330 7.27 1.79 -20.89
C ALA A 330 6.54 2.79 -21.80
N ALA A 331 6.68 2.62 -23.11
CA ALA A 331 5.97 3.46 -24.08
C ALA A 331 4.46 3.21 -23.97
N ILE A 332 3.72 4.29 -23.75
CA ILE A 332 2.26 4.26 -23.72
C ILE A 332 1.76 4.27 -25.17
N ALA A 333 1.18 3.15 -25.62
CA ALA A 333 0.61 3.03 -26.96
C ALA A 333 -0.73 3.78 -27.11
N ASP A 334 -1.38 4.14 -26.00
CA ASP A 334 -2.66 4.85 -25.99
C ASP A 334 -2.66 6.00 -24.95
N PRO A 335 -2.73 7.27 -25.39
CA PRO A 335 -2.77 8.43 -24.49
C PRO A 335 -3.91 8.40 -23.46
N LYS A 336 -4.97 7.61 -23.68
CA LYS A 336 -6.09 7.45 -22.73
C LYS A 336 -5.80 6.43 -21.61
N ALA A 337 -4.73 5.65 -21.70
CA ALA A 337 -4.31 4.71 -20.65
C ALA A 337 -3.60 5.40 -19.45
N CYS A 338 -3.30 6.71 -19.53
CA CYS A 338 -2.61 7.44 -18.46
C CYS A 338 -3.48 7.87 -17.28
N ALA A 339 -4.80 7.65 -17.30
CA ALA A 339 -5.66 7.99 -16.15
C ALA A 339 -5.61 6.94 -15.01
N GLY A 340 -4.91 5.81 -15.20
CA GLY A 340 -4.88 4.69 -14.25
C GLY A 340 -3.56 4.50 -13.47
N ALA A 341 -2.46 5.15 -13.88
CA ALA A 341 -1.13 4.87 -13.31
C ALA A 341 -0.69 5.85 -12.19
N ASP A 342 -1.46 6.92 -11.94
CA ASP A 342 -1.04 8.05 -11.09
C ASP A 342 -1.45 7.92 -9.61
N ARG A 343 -1.80 6.72 -9.14
CA ARG A 343 -2.31 6.48 -7.77
C ARG A 343 -1.39 5.67 -6.84
N ARG A 344 -0.13 5.42 -7.22
CA ARG A 344 0.84 4.71 -6.37
C ARG A 344 1.91 5.59 -5.70
N PHE A 345 1.71 6.92 -5.68
CA PHE A 345 2.60 7.85 -4.96
C PHE A 345 1.82 8.78 -4.03
N PRO A 346 2.12 8.82 -2.72
CA PRO A 346 1.74 9.94 -1.87
C PRO A 346 2.69 11.12 -2.12
N GLY A 347 2.15 12.29 -2.48
CA GLY A 347 2.92 13.56 -2.47
C GLY A 347 2.94 14.41 -3.74
N ALA A 348 1.96 14.35 -4.64
CA ALA A 348 1.85 15.30 -5.76
C ALA A 348 0.93 16.48 -5.40
N ALA A 349 1.44 17.47 -4.67
CA ALA A 349 0.75 18.75 -4.49
C ALA A 349 0.82 19.57 -5.79
N ARG A 350 -0.35 20.07 -6.20
CA ARG A 350 -0.60 20.88 -7.40
C ARG A 350 0.09 22.25 -7.27
N ASN A 351 0.80 22.68 -8.32
CA ASN A 351 0.98 24.10 -8.62
C ASN A 351 0.94 24.31 -10.13
N ARG A 352 -0.08 25.05 -10.61
CA ARG A 352 -0.16 25.55 -12.00
C ARG A 352 0.61 26.87 -12.08
N PRO A 353 1.45 27.10 -13.10
CA PRO A 353 1.72 28.44 -13.58
C PRO A 353 0.84 28.79 -14.79
N SER A 354 0.57 30.08 -14.89
CA SER A 354 -0.30 30.80 -15.81
C SER A 354 0.17 30.80 -17.27
N SER A 355 -0.80 31.09 -18.15
CA SER A 355 -0.75 31.20 -19.60
C SER A 355 0.33 32.12 -20.18
N GLY A 356 0.96 31.67 -21.27
CA GLY A 356 1.73 32.47 -22.23
C GLY A 356 1.83 31.74 -23.57
N SER A 357 1.49 32.41 -24.68
CA SER A 357 1.21 31.85 -26.00
C SER A 357 2.37 31.91 -27.00
N GLY A 358 2.58 30.81 -27.75
CA GLY A 358 3.15 30.75 -29.12
C GLY A 358 4.60 30.23 -29.28
N PRO A 359 5.02 29.74 -30.47
CA PRO A 359 4.38 28.81 -31.41
C PRO A 359 5.15 27.46 -31.54
N ALA A 360 4.50 26.47 -32.16
CA ALA A 360 4.95 25.08 -32.28
C ALA A 360 5.93 24.83 -33.44
N LEU A 361 6.95 23.99 -33.22
CA LEU A 361 7.77 23.28 -34.23
C LEU A 361 8.20 21.89 -33.69
N PRO A 362 8.51 20.91 -34.56
CA PRO A 362 8.16 19.49 -34.35
C PRO A 362 9.22 18.65 -33.63
N ALA A 363 8.76 17.51 -33.12
CA ALA A 363 9.47 16.58 -32.25
C ALA A 363 10.57 15.73 -32.94
N PRO A 364 11.59 15.32 -32.16
CA PRO A 364 12.14 13.98 -32.22
C PRO A 364 11.80 13.18 -30.95
N GLN A 365 11.72 11.86 -31.09
CA GLN A 365 11.34 10.91 -30.04
C GLN A 365 12.31 10.92 -28.84
N GLU A 366 11.99 11.70 -27.82
CA GLU A 366 12.69 11.70 -26.53
C GLU A 366 12.00 10.75 -25.53
N LYS A 367 12.68 9.68 -25.14
CA LYS A 367 12.32 8.93 -23.92
C LYS A 367 12.76 9.76 -22.72
N LYS A 368 11.79 10.42 -22.07
CA LYS A 368 11.98 11.14 -20.81
C LYS A 368 12.09 10.15 -19.66
N TYR A 369 13.15 10.26 -18.86
CA TYR A 369 13.30 9.50 -17.61
C TYR A 369 13.32 10.49 -16.46
N ALA A 370 12.47 10.23 -15.47
CA ALA A 370 12.33 11.07 -14.28
C ALA A 370 12.96 10.37 -13.08
N ALA A 371 14.04 10.92 -12.53
CA ALA A 371 14.48 10.60 -11.18
C ALA A 371 13.86 11.63 -10.24
N ARG A 372 12.90 11.20 -9.41
CA ARG A 372 12.31 12.05 -8.38
C ARG A 372 13.06 11.79 -7.07
N ALA A 373 13.93 12.71 -6.70
CA ALA A 373 14.45 12.81 -5.34
C ALA A 373 13.39 13.51 -4.49
N GLY A 374 12.82 12.79 -3.53
CA GLY A 374 11.98 13.39 -2.50
C GLY A 374 12.86 14.14 -1.51
N GLN A 375 13.09 15.43 -1.75
CA GLN A 375 13.44 16.37 -0.69
C GLN A 375 12.14 17.05 -0.22
N LEU A 376 11.83 16.90 1.06
CA LEU A 376 11.16 17.92 1.84
C LEU A 376 12.07 18.28 3.03
#